data_AF-A0AAW8KB00-F1
#
_entry.id   AF-A0AAW8KB00-F1
#
_cell.length_a   1.000
_cell.length_b   1.000
_cell.length_c   1.000
_cell.angle_alpha   90.00
_cell.angle_beta   90.00
_cell.angle_gamma   90.00
#
_symmetry.space_group_name_H-M   'P 1'
#
loop_
_entity.id
_entity.type
_entity.pdbx_description
1 polymer ?
#
loop_
_entity_poly.entity_id
_entity_poly.type
_entity_poly.pdbx_seq_one_letter_code
_entity_poly.pdbx_strand_id
1 'polypeptide(L)' 'GGCIIGAFDKTNVHDILNIPQNYDCEILIALGEPNEISTVVDAVNGETKYYRDEEKRHQYVPKLPLNELIF' A
#
# COMPACT_ATOMS: atom_id res chain seq x y z
N GLY A 1 5.26 8.76 7.54
CA GLY A 1 5.11 7.70 6.53
C GLY A 1 4.03 6.75 6.98
N GLY A 2 3.31 6.13 6.04
CA GLY A 2 2.32 5.14 6.41
C GLY A 2 1.93 4.22 5.27
N CYS A 3 1.29 3.11 5.62
CA CYS A 3 0.84 2.09 4.67
C CYS A 3 -0.54 1.58 5.07
N ILE A 4 -1.44 1.51 4.09
CA ILE A 4 -2.75 0.88 4.20
C ILE A 4 -2.55 -0.61 3.93
N ILE A 5 -2.93 -1.46 4.88
CA ILE A 5 -2.73 -2.91 4.82
C ILE A 5 -4.08 -3.60 4.90
N GLY A 6 -4.54 -4.15 3.76
CA GLY A 6 -5.71 -5.04 3.71
C GLY A 6 -5.35 -6.53 3.81
N ALA A 7 -4.10 -6.89 3.49
CA ALA A 7 -3.62 -8.27 3.59
C ALA A 7 -2.99 -8.51 4.97
N PHE A 8 -3.81 -8.88 5.95
CA PHE A 8 -3.37 -9.20 7.31
C PHE A 8 -4.17 -10.39 7.89
N ASP A 9 -3.66 -10.96 8.98
CA ASP A 9 -4.34 -12.03 9.71
C ASP A 9 -5.47 -11.44 10.57
N LYS A 10 -6.70 -11.50 10.04
CA LYS A 10 -7.89 -10.94 10.72
C LYS A 10 -8.14 -11.59 12.07
N THR A 11 -8.01 -12.92 12.18
CA THR A 11 -8.25 -13.67 13.42
C THR A 11 -7.28 -13.24 14.50
N ASN A 12 -5.98 -13.24 14.19
CA ASN A 12 -4.96 -12.87 15.16
C ASN A 12 -5.07 -11.41 15.61
N VAL A 13 -5.41 -10.49 14.70
CA VAL A 13 -5.64 -9.08 15.05
C VAL A 13 -6.86 -8.93 15.96
N HIS A 14 -7.93 -9.67 15.71
CA HIS A 14 -9.14 -9.67 16.54
C HIS A 14 -8.81 -10.09 17.98
N ASP A 15 -8.02 -11.16 18.12
CA ASP A 15 -7.58 -11.69 19.41
C ASP A 15 -6.66 -10.70 20.15
N ILE A 16 -5.62 -10.18 19.48
CA ILE A 16 -4.64 -9.27 20.09
C ILE A 16 -5.29 -7.97 20.58
N LEU A 17 -6.19 -7.41 19.78
CA LEU A 17 -6.85 -6.14 20.08
C LEU A 17 -8.14 -6.31 20.90
N ASN A 18 -8.54 -7.55 21.21
CA ASN A 18 -9.79 -7.88 21.88
C ASN A 18 -11.00 -7.22 21.21
N ILE A 19 -11.07 -7.32 19.89
CA ILE A 19 -12.17 -6.74 19.11
C ILE A 19 -13.46 -7.50 19.47
N PRO A 20 -14.60 -6.83 19.73
CA PRO A 20 -15.84 -7.54 19.98
C PRO A 20 -16.38 -8.22 18.70
N GLN A 21 -17.08 -9.35 18.83
CA GLN A 21 -17.58 -10.15 17.70
C GLN A 21 -18.52 -9.41 16.74
N ASN A 22 -19.13 -8.30 17.16
CA ASN A 22 -20.00 -7.48 16.32
C ASN A 22 -19.24 -6.39 15.55
N TYR A 23 -17.91 -6.43 15.57
CA TYR A 23 -17.04 -5.55 14.80
C TYR A 23 -16.03 -6.36 13.99
N ASP A 24 -15.79 -5.88 12.77
CA ASP A 24 -14.78 -6.41 11.86
C ASP A 24 -13.69 -5.37 11.60
N CYS A 25 -12.45 -5.84 11.53
CA CYS A 25 -11.33 -5.02 11.07
C CYS A 25 -11.18 -5.19 9.56
N GLU A 26 -11.32 -4.10 8.81
CA GLU A 26 -11.16 -4.13 7.34
C GLU A 26 -9.76 -3.77 6.88
N ILE A 27 -9.12 -2.84 7.57
CA ILE A 27 -7.85 -2.24 7.15
C ILE A 27 -7.02 -1.92 8.40
N LEU A 28 -5.72 -2.14 8.30
CA LEU A 28 -4.74 -1.59 9.23
C LEU A 28 -4.02 -0.40 8.60
N ILE A 29 -3.69 0.60 9.41
CA ILE A 29 -2.86 1.74 9.01
C ILE A 29 -1.55 1.66 9.80
N ALA A 30 -0.48 1.25 9.14
CA ALA A 30 0.86 1.31 9.72
C ALA A 30 1.38 2.75 9.62
N LEU A 31 1.94 3.28 10.71
CA LEU A 31 2.49 4.63 10.79
C LEU A 31 3.93 4.59 11.31
N GLY A 32 4.79 5.44 10.76
CA GLY A 32 6.19 5.55 11.17
C GLY A 32 6.96 6.62 10.40
N GLU A 33 8.21 6.84 10.76
CA GLU A 33 9.11 7.71 10.00
C GLU A 33 9.46 7.06 8.64
N PRO A 34 9.33 7.76 7.50
CA PRO A 34 9.70 7.20 6.20
C PRO A 34 11.21 6.92 6.12
N ASN A 35 11.58 5.73 5.66
CA ASN A 35 12.98 5.36 5.37
C ASN A 35 13.27 5.22 3.87
N GLU A 36 12.25 5.37 3.02
CA GLU A 36 12.33 5.29 1.55
C GLU A 36 11.62 6.52 0.95
N ILE A 37 12.06 6.95 -0.22
CA ILE A 37 11.42 8.00 -1.01
C ILE A 37 10.44 7.35 -2.00
N SER A 38 9.18 7.79 -1.99
CA SER A 38 8.15 7.29 -2.90
C SER A 38 7.96 8.25 -4.08
N THR A 39 8.10 7.74 -5.31
CA THR A 39 8.01 8.53 -6.54
C THR A 39 6.97 7.92 -7.46
N VAL A 40 6.00 8.72 -7.90
CA VAL A 40 5.03 8.32 -8.91
C VAL A 40 5.64 8.48 -10.30
N VAL A 41 5.44 7.49 -11.16
CA VAL A 41 5.84 7.52 -12.57
C VAL A 41 4.66 7.07 -13.44
N ASP A 42 4.67 7.43 -14.72
CA ASP A 42 3.67 6.93 -15.65
C ASP A 42 3.90 5.44 -15.92
N ALA A 43 2.81 4.67 -15.92
CA ALA A 43 2.83 3.27 -16.32
C ALA A 43 3.14 3.16 -17.82
N VAL A 44 3.96 2.18 -18.18
CA VAL A 44 4.29 1.86 -19.58
C VAL A 44 3.60 0.56 -19.94
N ASN A 45 2.82 0.56 -21.02
CA ASN A 45 2.03 -0.60 -21.48
C ASN A 45 1.07 -1.16 -20.39
N GLY A 46 0.54 -0.30 -19.52
CA GLY A 46 -0.36 -0.71 -18.43
C GLY A 46 0.32 -1.44 -17.26
N GLU A 47 1.65 -1.54 -17.22
CA GLU A 47 2.38 -2.17 -16.12
C GLU A 47 2.36 -1.28 -14.88
N THR A 48 1.71 -1.76 -13.81
CA THR A 48 1.47 -0.99 -12.56
C THR A 48 2.21 -1.53 -11.34
N LYS A 49 3.05 -2.55 -11.52
CA LYS A 49 3.82 -3.15 -10.43
C LYS A 49 4.89 -2.17 -9.95
N TYR A 50 4.85 -1.84 -8.66
CA TYR A 50 5.90 -1.03 -8.04
C TYR A 50 7.24 -1.77 -7.99
N TYR A 51 8.32 -1.02 -8.00
CA TYR A 51 9.67 -1.56 -7.92
C TYR A 51 10.57 -0.60 -7.12
N ARG A 52 11.76 -1.10 -6.77
CA ARG A 52 12.78 -0.33 -6.03
C ARG A 52 14.01 -0.15 -6.89
N ASP A 53 14.76 0.91 -6.63
CA ASP A 53 16.13 1.02 -7.13
C ASP A 53 17.04 -0.04 -6.50
N GLU A 54 18.25 -0.19 -7.05
CA GLU A 54 19.23 -1.18 -6.59
C GLU A 54 19.63 -0.95 -5.12
N GLU A 55 19.68 0.30 -4.71
CA GLU A 55 20.01 0.71 -3.34
C GLU A 55 18.84 0.56 -2.36
N LYS A 56 17.63 0.25 -2.84
CA LYS A 56 16.38 0.12 -2.09
C LYS A 56 16.00 1.38 -1.30
N ARG A 57 16.42 2.56 -1.77
CA ARG A 57 16.11 3.86 -1.15
C ARG A 57 14.96 4.58 -1.84
N HIS A 58 14.69 4.26 -3.10
CA HIS A 58 13.57 4.82 -3.86
C HIS A 58 12.58 3.72 -4.24
N GLN A 59 11.30 3.99 -3.95
CA GLN A 59 10.18 3.18 -4.38
C GLN A 59 9.46 3.90 -5.53
N TYR A 60 9.47 3.30 -6.72
CA TYR A 60 8.74 3.81 -7.88
C TYR A 60 7.36 3.17 -7.94
N VAL A 61 6.34 3.99 -8.13
CA VAL A 61 4.93 3.58 -8.18
C VAL A 61 4.35 3.98 -9.54
N PRO A 62 4.32 3.07 -10.52
CA PRO A 62 3.71 3.35 -11.81
C PRO A 62 2.19 3.54 -11.69
N LYS A 63 1.66 4.59 -12.31
CA LYS A 63 0.23 4.91 -12.35
C LYS A 63 -0.23 5.09 -13.79
N LEU A 64 -1.45 4.64 -14.09
CA LEU A 64 -2.07 4.86 -15.39
C LEU A 64 -2.24 6.37 -15.63
N PRO A 65 -1.86 6.89 -16.81
CA PRO A 65 -2.05 8.30 -17.12
C PRO A 65 -3.54 8.61 -17.27
N LEU A 66 -3.92 9.87 -17.00
CA LEU A 66 -5.32 10.27 -16.89
C LEU A 66 -6.15 10.00 -18.15
N ASN A 67 -5.55 10.17 -19.33
CA ASN A 67 -6.19 9.93 -20.62
C ASN A 67 -6.48 8.45 -20.90
N GLU A 68 -5.83 7.51 -20.20
CA GLU A 68 -6.14 6.09 -20.26
C GLU A 68 -7.28 5.69 -19.30
N LEU A 69 -7.64 6.57 -18.35
CA LEU A 69 -8.66 6.31 -17.33
C LEU A 69 -10.05 6.85 -17.70
N ILE A 70 -10.13 7.82 -18.61
CA ILE A 70 -11.37 8.52 -18.98
C ILE A 70 -11.78 8.11 -20.40
N PHE A 71 -13.02 7.65 -20.54
CA PHE A 71 -13.65 7.28 -21.81
C PHE A 71 -14.66 8.34 -22.27
#